data_AF-Q4RAK2-F1
#
_entry.id   AF-Q4RAK2-F1
#
_cell.length_a   1.000
_cell.length_b   1.000
_cell.length_c   1.000
_cell.angle_alpha   90.00
_cell.angle_beta   90.00
_cell.angle_gamma   90.00
#
_symmetry.space_group_name_H-M   'P 1'
#
loop_
_entity.id
_entity.type
_entity.pdbx_description
1 polymer ?
#
loop_
_entity_poly.entity_id
_entity_poly.type
_entity_poly.pdbx_seq_one_letter_code
_entity_poly.pdbx_strand_id
1 'polypeptide(L)' 'WKQRWFTLYRHELKYFKDKMFEKPIRTLDLRACSAVQFDYSQDRINCF' A
#
# COMPACT_ATOMS: atom_id res chain seq x y z
N TRP A 1 -3.04 9.19 -7.84
CA TRP A 1 -2.99 7.72 -8.00
C TRP A 1 -1.79 7.32 -8.84
N LYS A 2 -1.03 6.31 -8.40
CA LYS A 2 0.04 5.69 -9.20
C LYS A 2 -0.21 4.19 -9.20
N GLN A 3 -0.12 3.53 -10.35
CA GLN A 3 -0.19 2.07 -10.40
C GLN A 3 1.03 1.49 -9.69
N ARG A 4 0.81 0.54 -8.76
CA ARG A 4 1.86 -0.09 -7.97
C ARG A 4 1.57 -1.58 -7.82
N TRP A 5 2.64 -2.36 -7.77
CA TRP A 5 2.56 -3.76 -7.40
C TRP A 5 2.69 -3.87 -5.89
N PHE A 6 1.73 -4.52 -5.23
CA PHE A 6 1.71 -4.69 -3.78
C PHE A 6 1.97 -6.15 -3.42
N THR A 7 2.68 -6.37 -2.33
CA THR A 7 2.78 -7.68 -1.69
C THR A 7 2.44 -7.54 -0.22
N LEU A 8 1.62 -8.44 0.28
CA LEU A 8 1.27 -8.55 1.69
C LEU A 8 1.81 -9.88 2.23
N TYR A 9 2.66 -9.83 3.25
CA TYR A 9 3.14 -11.02 3.93
C TYR A 9 3.22 -10.79 5.43
N ARG A 10 2.50 -11.61 6.21
CA ARG A 10 2.31 -11.40 7.66
C ARG A 10 1.82 -9.98 7.95
N HIS A 11 2.58 -9.21 8.72
CA HIS A 11 2.29 -7.82 9.09
C HIS A 11 3.05 -6.81 8.23
N GLU A 12 3.59 -7.22 7.08
CA GLU A 12 4.40 -6.36 6.23
C GLU A 12 3.69 -6.12 4.90
N LEU A 13 3.40 -4.85 4.62
CA LEU A 13 2.88 -4.40 3.33
C LEU A 13 4.00 -3.67 2.58
N LYS A 14 4.35 -4.17 1.40
CA LYS A 14 5.35 -3.59 0.51
C LYS A 14 4.70 -3.17 -0.80
N TYR A 15 5.22 -2.10 -1.40
CA TYR A 15 4.86 -1.74 -2.77
C TYR A 15 6.06 -1.39 -3.64
N PHE A 16 5.95 -1.76 -4.91
CA PHE A 16 6.99 -1.70 -5.92
C PHE A 16 6.51 -0.92 -7.13
N LYS A 17 7.45 -0.49 -7.97
CA LYS A 17 7.12 0.20 -9.24
C LYS A 17 6.32 -0.73 -10.16
N ASP A 18 6.75 -1.98 -10.28
CA ASP A 18 6.10 -3.07 -11.00
C ASP A 18 6.53 -4.43 -10.38
N LYS A 19 6.09 -5.53 -10.98
CA LYS A 19 6.32 -6.90 -10.48
C LYS A 19 7.78 -7.38 -10.59
N MET A 20 8.58 -6.82 -11.49
CA MET A 20 9.95 -7.26 -11.76
C MET A 20 10.98 -6.59 -10.86
N PHE A 21 10.59 -5.54 -10.12
CA PHE A 21 11.48 -4.83 -9.20
C PHE A 21 11.62 -5.58 -7.87
N GLU A 22 12.86 -5.91 -7.50
CA GLU A 22 13.16 -6.61 -6.25
C GLU A 22 13.17 -5.68 -5.02
N LYS A 23 13.52 -4.39 -5.21
CA LYS A 23 13.60 -3.43 -4.11
C LYS A 23 12.27 -2.71 -3.91
N PRO A 24 11.65 -2.78 -2.72
CA PRO A 24 10.41 -2.05 -2.46
C PRO A 24 10.66 -0.55 -2.45
N ILE A 25 9.70 0.22 -2.96
CA ILE A 25 9.70 1.68 -2.82
C ILE A 25 9.47 2.04 -1.35
N ARG A 26 8.60 1.30 -0.67
CA ARG A 26 8.35 1.44 0.76
C ARG A 26 7.89 0.10 1.35
N THR A 27 8.25 -0.08 2.60
CA THR A 27 7.79 -1.17 3.48
C THR A 27 7.04 -0.55 4.64
N LEU A 28 5.86 -1.09 4.97
CA LEU A 28 5.01 -0.68 6.08
C LEU A 28 4.86 -1.86 7.04
N ASP A 29 5.19 -1.67 8.32
CA ASP A 29 4.83 -2.62 9.40
C ASP A 29 3.42 -2.30 9.87
N LEU A 30 2.49 -3.18 9.55
CA LEU A 30 1.07 -3.04 9.87
C LEU A 30 0.80 -3.11 11.38
N ARG A 31 1.73 -3.62 12.20
CA ARG A 31 1.58 -3.58 13.68
C ARG A 31 1.78 -2.17 14.23
N ALA A 32 2.48 -1.31 13.51
CA ALA A 32 2.68 0.09 13.89
C ALA A 32 1.55 1.01 13.40
N CYS A 33 0.71 0.52 12.48
CA CYS A 33 -0.44 1.27 11.97
C CYS A 33 -1.55 1.33 13.02
N SER A 34 -1.80 2.53 13.56
CA SER A 34 -2.76 2.77 14.65
C SER A 34 -3.79 3.85 14.33
N ALA A 35 -3.63 4.56 13.21
CA ALA A 35 -4.46 5.70 12.85
C ALA A 35 -5.33 5.40 11.63
N VAL A 36 -6.59 5.84 11.69
CA VAL A 36 -7.51 5.90 10.55
C VAL A 36 -7.36 7.28 9.92
N GLN A 37 -7.19 7.34 8.60
CA GLN A 37 -7.18 8.59 7.85
C GLN A 37 -8.56 8.82 7.24
N PHE A 38 -9.02 10.08 7.20
CA PHE A 38 -10.24 10.45 6.47
C PHE A 38 -10.12 10.02 5.00
N ASP A 39 -11.21 9.45 4.48
CA ASP A 39 -11.29 9.05 3.08
C ASP A 39 -11.51 10.28 2.19
N TYR A 40 -10.53 10.54 1.33
CA TYR A 40 -10.57 11.62 0.33
C TYR A 40 -10.79 11.08 -1.09
N SER A 41 -11.21 9.82 -1.26
CA SER A 41 -11.36 9.19 -2.58
C SER A 41 -12.64 9.57 -3.32
N GLN A 42 -13.01 10.86 -3.32
CA GLN A 42 -14.15 11.36 -4.08
C GLN A 42 -14.06 10.91 -5.55
N ASP A 43 -15.17 10.42 -6.10
CA ASP A 43 -15.31 9.87 -7.46
C ASP A 43 -14.53 8.59 -7.77
N ARG A 44 -14.14 7.80 -6.76
CA ARG A 44 -13.46 6.51 -6.94
C ARG A 44 -14.22 5.38 -6.26
N ILE A 45 -14.59 4.39 -7.06
CA ILE A 45 -15.14 3.13 -6.56
C ILE A 45 -14.02 2.22 -6.05
N ASN A 46 -14.30 1.42 -5.01
CA ASN A 46 -13.41 0.40 -4.43
C ASN A 46 -12.14 0.92 -3.72
N CYS A 47 -12.27 1.98 -2.92
CA CYS A 47 -11.18 2.48 -2.07
C CYS A 47 -11.27 1.85 -0.67
N PHE A 48 -10.11 1.52 -0.08
CA PHE A 48 -9.96 0.87 1.22
C PHE A 48 -8.61 1.23 1.86
#